data_AF-A0A2L0UEB7-F1
#
_entry.id   AF-A0A2L0UEB7-F1
#
_cell.length_a   1.000
_cell.length_b   1.000
_cell.length_c   1.000
_cell.angle_alpha   90.00
_cell.angle_beta   90.00
_cell.angle_gamma   90.00
#
_symmetry.space_group_name_H-M   'P 1'
#
loop_
_entity.id
_entity.type
_entity.pdbx_description
1 polymer ?
#
loop_
_entity_poly.entity_id
_entity_poly.type
_entity_poly.pdbx_seq_one_letter_code
_entity_poly.pdbx_strand_id
1 'polypeptide(L)'
;REEIGKSRTARLTRARRMVELMSEDFPITWDLVEEHVTEGATVGRPHIADALIALGVVTTRSEAFDRILTARSPYWVSHYAPHPAHAVALIRAAGGVPVFAHPSAFNRGAVVGGAVIDEMIDAGLLGLEVEHRDNPEGARGELRTIARENGLLVTGSSDYHGSGKPNLLGENVTTRETLEAIAGLATGTPLG
;
A
#
# COMPACT_ATOMS: atom_id res chain seq x y z
N ARG A 1 8.34 -16.90 2.99
CA ARG A 1 7.25 -17.45 2.13
C ARG A 1 5.94 -17.60 2.90
N GLU A 2 5.98 -18.08 4.15
CA GLU A 2 4.79 -18.22 5.01
C GLU A 2 4.00 -16.90 5.21
N GLU A 3 4.67 -15.81 5.57
CA GLU A 3 4.01 -14.51 5.81
C GLU A 3 3.31 -13.92 4.57
N ILE A 4 3.90 -14.08 3.38
CA ILE A 4 3.26 -13.68 2.11
C ILE A 4 1.98 -14.52 1.89
N GLY A 5 2.02 -15.82 2.20
CA GLY A 5 0.86 -16.71 2.14
C GLY A 5 -0.25 -16.27 3.08
N LYS A 6 0.07 -16.02 4.36
CA LYS A 6 -0.91 -15.52 5.35
C LYS A 6 -1.55 -14.21 4.91
N SER A 7 -0.75 -13.24 4.42
CA SER A 7 -1.25 -11.95 3.94
C SER A 7 -2.18 -12.10 2.72
N ARG A 8 -1.84 -12.95 1.75
CA ARG A 8 -2.69 -13.23 0.57
C ARG A 8 -4.01 -13.89 0.97
N THR A 9 -3.98 -14.91 1.83
CA THR A 9 -5.20 -15.59 2.31
C THR A 9 -6.09 -14.65 3.12
N ALA A 10 -5.49 -13.79 3.96
CA ALA A 10 -6.23 -12.80 4.73
C ALA A 10 -6.92 -11.77 3.82
N ARG A 11 -6.27 -11.35 2.73
CA ARG A 11 -6.87 -10.45 1.73
C ARG A 11 -8.05 -11.07 1.00
N LEU A 12 -7.92 -12.32 0.56
CA LEU A 12 -9.01 -13.06 -0.09
C LEU A 12 -10.21 -13.23 0.83
N THR A 13 -9.96 -13.70 2.06
CA THR A 13 -11.01 -13.91 3.08
C THR A 13 -11.72 -12.61 3.41
N ARG A 14 -10.95 -11.51 3.58
CA ARG A 14 -11.50 -10.17 3.79
C ARG A 14 -12.35 -9.71 2.61
N ALA A 15 -11.87 -9.86 1.37
CA ALA A 15 -12.60 -9.42 0.19
C ALA A 15 -13.94 -10.15 0.06
N ARG A 16 -13.95 -11.47 0.24
CA ARG A 16 -15.18 -12.28 0.27
C ARG A 16 -16.15 -11.79 1.34
N ARG A 17 -15.66 -11.58 2.57
CA ARG A 17 -16.50 -11.10 3.66
C ARG A 17 -17.09 -9.71 3.41
N MET A 18 -16.31 -8.80 2.80
CA MET A 18 -16.83 -7.49 2.40
C MET A 18 -17.95 -7.62 1.37
N VAL A 19 -17.77 -8.48 0.35
CA VAL A 19 -18.79 -8.72 -0.68
C VAL A 19 -20.07 -9.33 -0.09
N GLU A 20 -19.95 -10.29 0.83
CA GLU A 20 -21.10 -10.85 1.56
C GLU A 20 -21.89 -9.80 2.34
N LEU A 21 -21.20 -8.86 3.01
CA LEU A 21 -21.89 -7.76 3.71
C LEU A 21 -22.54 -6.79 2.73
N MET A 22 -21.87 -6.52 1.60
CA MET A 22 -22.37 -5.61 0.56
C MET A 22 -23.52 -6.18 -0.23
N SER A 23 -23.66 -7.51 -0.34
CA SER A 23 -24.74 -8.14 -1.12
C SER A 23 -26.13 -7.94 -0.52
N GLU A 24 -26.21 -7.48 0.73
CA GLU A 24 -27.48 -7.07 1.36
C GLU A 24 -28.02 -5.75 0.78
N ASP A 25 -27.12 -4.84 0.35
CA ASP A 25 -27.45 -3.48 -0.05
C ASP A 25 -27.17 -3.20 -1.54
N PHE A 26 -26.35 -4.02 -2.20
CA PHE A 26 -25.97 -3.89 -3.61
C PHE A 26 -26.07 -5.22 -4.35
N PRO A 27 -26.35 -5.22 -5.66
CA PRO A 27 -26.43 -6.43 -6.48
C PRO A 27 -25.03 -7.00 -6.84
N ILE A 28 -24.11 -7.02 -5.89
CA ILE A 28 -22.74 -7.52 -6.06
C ILE A 28 -22.62 -8.97 -5.60
N THR A 29 -21.91 -9.78 -6.38
CA THR A 29 -21.59 -11.17 -6.05
C THR A 29 -20.09 -11.39 -6.04
N TRP A 30 -19.65 -12.48 -5.41
CA TRP A 30 -18.23 -12.84 -5.43
C TRP A 30 -17.75 -13.16 -6.84
N ASP A 31 -18.54 -13.90 -7.61
CA ASP A 31 -18.23 -14.28 -8.99
C ASP A 31 -17.98 -13.04 -9.87
N LEU A 32 -18.81 -11.99 -9.72
CA LEU A 32 -18.60 -10.74 -10.44
C LEU A 32 -17.28 -10.05 -10.07
N VAL A 33 -16.87 -10.11 -8.80
CA VAL A 33 -15.57 -9.56 -8.39
C VAL A 33 -14.42 -10.35 -9.00
N GLU A 34 -14.54 -11.68 -9.13
CA GLU A 34 -13.52 -12.53 -9.74
C GLU A 34 -13.33 -12.25 -11.24
N GLU A 35 -14.38 -11.84 -11.97
CA GLU A 35 -14.28 -11.42 -13.37
C GLU A 35 -13.30 -10.24 -13.58
N HIS A 36 -13.10 -9.42 -12.54
CA HIS A 36 -12.18 -8.28 -12.58
C HIS A 36 -10.77 -8.61 -12.06
N VAL A 37 -10.51 -9.84 -11.61
CA VAL A 37 -9.20 -10.27 -11.09
C VAL A 37 -8.41 -10.93 -12.22
N THR A 38 -7.25 -10.37 -12.55
CA THR A 38 -6.34 -11.01 -13.50
C THR A 38 -5.70 -12.26 -12.90
N GLU A 39 -5.42 -13.27 -13.72
CA GLU A 39 -4.84 -14.53 -13.27
C GLU A 39 -3.52 -14.29 -12.50
N GLY A 40 -3.40 -14.87 -11.30
CA GLY A 40 -2.24 -14.70 -10.42
C GLY A 40 -2.21 -13.38 -9.63
N ALA A 41 -3.15 -12.45 -9.85
CA ALA A 41 -3.25 -11.23 -9.05
C ALA A 41 -3.79 -11.51 -7.64
N THR A 42 -3.41 -10.63 -6.69
CA THR A 42 -3.93 -10.69 -5.32
C THR A 42 -5.22 -9.88 -5.23
N VAL A 43 -6.34 -10.53 -4.90
CA VAL A 43 -7.65 -9.88 -4.74
C VAL A 43 -7.63 -8.84 -3.62
N GLY A 44 -8.47 -7.81 -3.76
CA GLY A 44 -8.55 -6.68 -2.82
C GLY A 44 -9.63 -5.69 -3.23
N ARG A 45 -9.79 -4.63 -2.42
CA ARG A 45 -10.82 -3.58 -2.62
C ARG A 45 -10.88 -2.97 -4.04
N PRO A 46 -9.77 -2.77 -4.77
CA PRO A 46 -9.86 -2.24 -6.14
C PRO A 46 -10.74 -3.10 -7.07
N HIS A 47 -10.69 -4.42 -6.96
CA HIS A 47 -11.51 -5.33 -7.77
C HIS A 47 -12.99 -5.26 -7.37
N ILE A 48 -13.27 -5.05 -6.07
CA ILE A 48 -14.64 -4.78 -5.60
C ILE A 48 -15.14 -3.45 -6.18
N ALA A 49 -14.28 -2.42 -6.26
CA ALA A 49 -14.63 -1.15 -6.90
C ALA A 49 -14.94 -1.33 -8.39
N ASP A 50 -14.19 -2.16 -9.11
CA ASP A 50 -14.46 -2.46 -10.52
C ASP A 50 -15.82 -3.14 -10.71
N ALA A 51 -16.15 -4.11 -9.87
CA ALA A 51 -17.46 -4.75 -9.88
C ALA A 51 -18.60 -3.75 -9.60
N LEU A 52 -18.42 -2.84 -8.64
CA LEU A 52 -19.40 -1.77 -8.37
C LEU A 52 -19.57 -0.81 -9.55
N ILE A 53 -18.51 -0.54 -10.32
CA ILE A 53 -18.58 0.27 -11.54
C ILE A 53 -19.32 -0.49 -12.64
N ALA A 54 -19.02 -1.78 -12.83
CA ALA A 54 -19.70 -2.62 -13.80
C ALA A 54 -21.22 -2.72 -13.54
N LEU A 55 -21.61 -2.69 -12.26
CA LEU A 55 -23.02 -2.63 -11.83
C LEU A 55 -23.65 -1.24 -11.94
N GLY A 56 -22.89 -0.20 -12.26
CA GLY A 56 -23.36 1.18 -12.30
C GLY A 56 -23.67 1.79 -10.93
N VAL A 57 -23.19 1.17 -9.83
CA VAL A 57 -23.39 1.68 -8.45
C VAL A 57 -22.56 2.95 -8.22
N VAL A 58 -21.38 3.01 -8.81
CA VAL A 58 -20.45 4.14 -8.78
C VAL A 58 -19.83 4.34 -10.17
N THR A 59 -19.34 5.55 -10.43
CA THR A 59 -18.77 5.92 -11.74
C THR A 59 -17.25 5.77 -11.80
N THR A 60 -16.57 5.80 -10.66
CA THR A 60 -15.11 5.73 -10.58
C THR A 60 -14.65 4.92 -9.36
N ARG A 61 -13.42 4.40 -9.41
CA ARG A 61 -12.81 3.73 -8.25
C ARG A 61 -12.70 4.68 -7.06
N SER A 62 -12.32 5.94 -7.30
CA SER A 62 -12.23 6.96 -6.26
C SER A 62 -13.55 7.12 -5.52
N GLU A 63 -14.66 7.24 -6.27
CA GLU A 63 -16.00 7.31 -5.69
C GLU A 63 -16.33 6.08 -4.83
N ALA A 64 -15.96 4.87 -5.30
CA ALA A 64 -16.13 3.65 -4.53
C ALA A 64 -15.38 3.71 -3.19
N PHE A 65 -14.12 4.18 -3.19
CA PHE A 65 -13.30 4.31 -1.98
C PHE A 65 -13.78 5.41 -1.03
N ASP A 66 -14.32 6.50 -1.56
CA ASP A 66 -14.81 7.62 -0.76
C ASP A 66 -16.14 7.29 -0.07
N ARG A 67 -17.02 6.54 -0.74
CA ARG A 67 -18.40 6.28 -0.28
C ARG A 67 -18.60 4.90 0.36
N ILE A 68 -18.14 3.83 -0.30
CA ILE A 68 -18.58 2.45 0.00
C ILE A 68 -17.45 1.61 0.61
N LEU A 69 -16.22 1.75 0.10
CA LEU A 69 -15.05 0.95 0.47
C LEU A 69 -14.12 1.65 1.48
N THR A 70 -14.60 2.76 2.05
CA THR A 70 -13.96 3.53 3.13
C THR A 70 -13.88 2.72 4.42
N ALA A 71 -12.94 3.09 5.30
CA ALA A 71 -12.77 2.45 6.62
C ALA A 71 -13.93 2.72 7.59
N ARG A 72 -14.78 3.70 7.29
CA ARG A 72 -15.97 4.06 8.10
C ARG A 72 -17.24 3.34 7.66
N SER A 73 -17.17 2.59 6.57
CA SER A 73 -18.31 1.91 5.96
C SER A 73 -18.73 0.70 6.79
N PRO A 74 -20.04 0.37 6.87
CA PRO A 74 -20.51 -0.85 7.53
C PRO A 74 -19.95 -2.13 6.89
N TYR A 75 -19.52 -2.06 5.63
CA TYR A 75 -18.92 -3.19 4.91
C TYR A 75 -17.42 -3.35 5.18
N TRP A 76 -16.81 -2.46 5.96
CA TRP A 76 -15.39 -2.54 6.21
C TRP A 76 -15.07 -3.72 7.14
N VAL A 77 -14.14 -4.55 6.68
CA VAL A 77 -13.60 -5.69 7.45
C VAL A 77 -12.10 -5.45 7.64
N SER A 78 -11.56 -5.72 8.82
CA SER A 78 -10.11 -5.70 9.03
C SER A 78 -9.46 -6.96 8.43
N HIS A 79 -8.15 -6.94 8.18
CA HIS A 79 -7.41 -8.18 7.89
C HIS A 79 -6.11 -8.17 8.68
N TYR A 80 -5.55 -9.36 8.84
CA TYR A 80 -4.19 -9.51 9.29
C TYR A 80 -3.23 -8.78 8.35
N ALA A 81 -2.47 -7.86 8.92
CA ALA A 81 -1.23 -7.36 8.36
C ALA A 81 -0.15 -7.56 9.43
N PRO A 82 1.07 -8.00 9.06
CA PRO A 82 2.16 -8.11 10.02
C PRO A 82 2.46 -6.73 10.62
N HIS A 83 2.97 -6.74 11.85
CA HIS A 83 3.47 -5.52 12.46
C HIS A 83 4.55 -4.87 11.56
N PRO A 84 4.56 -3.55 11.33
CA PRO A 84 5.50 -2.91 10.40
C PRO A 84 6.96 -3.23 10.69
N ALA A 85 7.39 -3.17 11.95
CA ALA A 85 8.74 -3.55 12.36
C ALA A 85 9.07 -5.02 12.04
N HIS A 86 8.10 -5.93 12.18
CA HIS A 86 8.29 -7.33 11.80
C HIS A 86 8.46 -7.48 10.28
N ALA A 87 7.68 -6.74 9.49
CA ALA A 87 7.82 -6.73 8.03
C ALA A 87 9.20 -6.21 7.60
N VAL A 88 9.70 -5.15 8.24
CA VAL A 88 11.06 -4.63 8.03
C VAL A 88 12.11 -5.72 8.30
N ALA A 89 12.04 -6.38 9.46
CA ALA A 89 12.98 -7.44 9.82
C ALA A 89 12.97 -8.59 8.81
N LEU A 90 11.80 -8.98 8.30
CA LEU A 90 11.68 -10.02 7.26
C LEU A 90 12.31 -9.60 5.93
N ILE A 91 12.12 -8.33 5.51
CA ILE A 91 12.74 -7.80 4.28
C ILE A 91 14.27 -7.80 4.43
N ARG A 92 14.78 -7.35 5.58
CA ARG A 92 16.21 -7.36 5.89
C ARG A 92 16.78 -8.78 5.90
N ALA A 93 16.09 -9.72 6.53
CA ALA A 93 16.50 -11.13 6.55
C ALA A 93 16.53 -11.76 5.15
N ALA A 94 15.72 -11.26 4.22
CA ALA A 94 15.73 -11.66 2.82
C ALA A 94 16.80 -10.94 1.97
N GLY A 95 17.63 -10.06 2.57
CA GLY A 95 18.65 -9.27 1.88
C GLY A 95 18.09 -8.06 1.11
N GLY A 96 16.85 -7.67 1.38
CA GLY A 96 16.19 -6.51 0.77
C GLY A 96 16.43 -5.20 1.51
N VAL A 97 16.04 -4.10 0.86
CA VAL A 97 16.11 -2.74 1.40
C VAL A 97 14.69 -2.24 1.71
N PRO A 98 14.25 -2.27 2.97
CA PRO A 98 12.91 -1.83 3.34
C PRO A 98 12.79 -0.31 3.26
N VAL A 99 11.78 0.15 2.53
CA VAL A 99 11.39 1.56 2.41
C VAL A 99 9.94 1.71 2.86
N PHE A 100 9.65 2.64 3.77
CA PHE A 100 8.28 2.88 4.20
C PHE A 100 7.57 3.77 3.17
N ALA A 101 6.62 3.18 2.45
CA ALA A 101 5.85 3.84 1.40
C ALA A 101 4.88 4.88 1.99
N HIS A 102 4.87 6.06 1.38
CA HIS A 102 4.02 7.23 1.63
C HIS A 102 3.51 7.33 3.09
N PRO A 103 4.41 7.56 4.07
CA PRO A 103 4.11 7.42 5.51
C PRO A 103 2.96 8.31 6.00
N SER A 104 2.74 9.43 5.32
CA SER A 104 1.77 10.45 5.71
C SER A 104 0.53 10.46 4.81
N ALA A 105 0.19 9.33 4.19
CA ALA A 105 -1.02 9.19 3.38
C ALA A 105 -2.32 9.18 4.22
N PHE A 106 -2.67 10.33 4.81
CA PHE A 106 -3.79 10.53 5.74
C PHE A 106 -5.14 10.01 5.22
N ASN A 107 -5.36 10.04 3.90
CA ASN A 107 -6.61 9.59 3.27
C ASN A 107 -6.74 8.05 3.17
N ARG A 108 -5.68 7.29 3.46
CA ARG A 108 -5.67 5.82 3.28
C ARG A 108 -5.90 5.03 4.59
N GLY A 109 -5.99 5.69 5.74
CA GLY A 109 -6.23 5.06 7.04
C GLY A 109 -5.61 5.82 8.20
N ALA A 110 -5.48 5.17 9.36
CA ALA A 110 -4.73 5.73 10.49
C ALA A 110 -3.28 5.94 10.07
N VAL A 111 -2.75 7.16 10.29
CA VAL A 111 -1.34 7.44 10.07
C VAL A 111 -0.52 6.69 11.11
N VAL A 112 0.53 6.05 10.62
CA VAL A 112 1.50 5.37 11.47
C VAL A 112 2.20 6.45 12.31
N GLY A 113 1.97 6.42 13.62
CA GLY A 113 2.56 7.40 14.55
C GLY A 113 4.08 7.27 14.63
N GLY A 114 4.75 8.33 15.10
CA GLY A 114 6.22 8.38 15.20
C GLY A 114 6.86 7.17 15.89
N ALA A 115 6.25 6.68 16.97
CA ALA A 115 6.73 5.50 17.69
C ALA A 115 6.87 4.23 16.82
N VAL A 116 5.97 4.03 15.85
CA VAL A 116 6.05 2.87 14.96
C VAL A 116 7.14 3.07 13.89
N ILE A 117 7.43 4.32 13.51
CA ILE A 117 8.58 4.63 12.66
C ILE A 117 9.88 4.31 13.42
N ASP A 118 9.97 4.67 14.70
CA ASP A 118 11.11 4.34 15.55
C ASP A 118 11.31 2.81 15.65
N GLU A 119 10.23 2.05 15.91
CA GLU A 119 10.29 0.58 15.92
C GLU A 119 10.73 -0.02 14.57
N MET A 120 10.32 0.59 13.46
CA MET A 120 10.80 0.19 12.13
C MET A 120 12.28 0.49 11.95
N ILE A 121 12.76 1.65 12.40
CA ILE A 121 14.18 2.02 12.38
C ILE A 121 15.00 1.02 13.19
N ASP A 122 14.56 0.70 14.40
CA ASP A 122 15.18 -0.30 15.28
C ASP A 122 15.22 -1.69 14.63
N ALA A 123 14.18 -2.05 13.86
CA ALA A 123 14.12 -3.29 13.10
C ALA A 123 14.96 -3.27 11.80
N GLY A 124 15.55 -2.13 11.45
CA GLY A 124 16.43 -1.97 10.29
C GLY A 124 15.77 -1.35 9.06
N LEU A 125 14.86 -0.39 9.22
CA LEU A 125 14.36 0.42 8.11
C LEU A 125 15.51 1.15 7.41
N LEU A 126 15.48 1.24 6.09
CA LEU A 126 16.56 1.87 5.31
C LEU A 126 16.12 3.06 4.47
N GLY A 127 14.81 3.32 4.35
CA GLY A 127 14.33 4.49 3.63
C GLY A 127 12.89 4.89 3.92
N LEU A 128 12.57 6.12 3.55
CA LEU A 128 11.23 6.69 3.56
C LEU A 128 10.87 7.18 2.16
N GLU A 129 9.66 6.88 1.71
CA GLU A 129 9.12 7.52 0.51
C GLU A 129 8.56 8.89 0.89
N VAL A 130 9.30 9.93 0.51
CA VAL A 130 8.94 11.32 0.80
C VAL A 130 8.27 11.97 -0.39
N GLU A 131 8.83 11.81 -1.60
CA GLU A 131 8.23 12.37 -2.83
C GLU A 131 7.05 11.51 -3.27
N HIS A 132 5.88 11.81 -2.73
CA HIS A 132 4.63 11.16 -3.12
C HIS A 132 3.47 12.14 -2.95
N ARG A 133 2.50 12.15 -3.87
CA ARG A 133 1.37 13.09 -3.83
C ARG A 133 0.51 12.98 -2.57
N ASP A 134 0.46 11.79 -1.98
CA ASP A 134 -0.31 11.55 -0.76
C ASP A 134 0.42 12.02 0.51
N ASN A 135 1.69 12.44 0.42
CA ASN A 135 2.39 13.13 1.50
C ASN A 135 2.24 14.65 1.33
N PRO A 136 1.49 15.35 2.21
CA PRO A 136 1.37 16.80 2.15
C PRO A 136 2.72 17.51 2.34
N GLU A 137 2.88 18.72 1.80
CA GLU A 137 4.15 19.48 1.86
C GLU A 137 4.71 19.63 3.29
N GLY A 138 3.87 19.93 4.28
CA GLY A 138 4.31 19.99 5.69
C GLY A 138 4.88 18.66 6.19
N ALA A 139 4.22 17.54 5.86
CA ALA A 139 4.66 16.21 6.24
C ALA A 139 5.96 15.80 5.52
N ARG A 140 6.16 16.24 4.27
CA ARG A 140 7.41 15.98 3.54
C ARG A 140 8.62 16.57 4.28
N GLY A 141 8.49 17.77 4.83
CA GLY A 141 9.54 18.41 5.64
C GLY A 141 9.92 17.61 6.89
N GLU A 142 8.90 17.12 7.61
CA GLU A 142 9.08 16.26 8.79
C GLU A 142 9.74 14.92 8.41
N LEU A 143 9.27 14.26 7.36
CA LEU A 143 9.84 13.00 6.89
C LEU A 143 11.29 13.15 6.42
N ARG A 144 11.66 14.26 5.77
CA ARG A 144 13.06 14.56 5.43
C ARG A 144 13.92 14.73 6.68
N THR A 145 13.37 15.35 7.72
CA THR A 145 14.06 15.55 8.99
C THR A 145 14.32 14.20 9.65
N ILE A 146 13.30 13.36 9.77
CA ILE A 146 13.43 11.98 10.28
C ILE A 146 14.47 11.19 9.48
N ALA A 147 14.40 11.26 8.15
CA ALA A 147 15.35 10.56 7.28
C ALA A 147 16.79 11.01 7.52
N ARG A 148 17.03 12.33 7.57
CA ARG A 148 18.35 12.91 7.83
C ARG A 148 18.89 12.50 9.20
N GLU A 149 18.07 12.53 10.24
CA GLU A 149 18.49 12.26 11.61
C GLU A 149 18.82 10.78 11.86
N ASN A 150 18.18 9.89 11.10
CA ASN A 150 18.36 8.45 11.23
C ASN A 150 19.17 7.83 10.08
N GLY A 151 19.73 8.64 9.19
CA GLY A 151 20.52 8.17 8.04
C GLY A 151 19.72 7.34 7.03
N LEU A 152 18.40 7.58 6.92
CA LEU A 152 17.52 6.86 6.00
C LEU A 152 17.60 7.46 4.59
N LEU A 153 17.45 6.60 3.59
CA LEU A 153 17.30 7.00 2.19
C LEU A 153 15.96 7.72 1.97
N VAL A 154 15.96 8.66 1.03
CA VAL A 154 14.75 9.38 0.60
C VAL A 154 14.38 8.91 -0.80
N THR A 155 13.19 8.33 -0.94
CA THR A 155 12.66 7.86 -2.23
C THR A 155 11.46 8.69 -2.67
N GLY A 156 11.14 8.51 -3.95
CA GLY A 156 9.97 9.08 -4.59
C GLY A 156 9.37 8.12 -5.61
N SER A 157 8.04 8.06 -5.67
CA SER A 157 7.35 7.28 -6.69
C SER A 157 6.00 7.88 -7.06
N SER A 158 5.52 7.47 -8.24
CA SER A 158 4.21 7.86 -8.72
C SER A 158 3.07 7.01 -8.15
N ASP A 159 3.31 5.81 -7.59
CA ASP A 159 2.24 4.85 -7.28
C ASP A 159 1.25 4.68 -8.45
N TYR A 160 1.77 4.67 -9.68
CA TYR A 160 0.99 4.65 -10.93
C TYR A 160 0.20 3.34 -11.10
N HIS A 161 -1.10 3.46 -11.41
CA HIS A 161 -2.02 2.32 -11.57
C HIS A 161 -2.85 2.43 -12.87
N GLY A 162 -2.30 3.03 -13.93
CA GLY A 162 -3.03 3.22 -15.18
C GLY A 162 -4.20 4.20 -15.02
N SER A 163 -5.33 3.88 -15.63
CA SER A 163 -6.61 4.59 -15.42
C SER A 163 -7.22 4.35 -14.02
N GLY A 164 -6.64 3.45 -13.22
CA GLY A 164 -7.15 3.07 -11.91
C GLY A 164 -6.88 4.08 -10.79
N LYS A 165 -6.01 5.08 -11.03
CA LYS A 165 -5.70 6.20 -10.13
C LYS A 165 -5.41 7.47 -10.94
N PRO A 166 -5.57 8.67 -10.35
CA PRO A 166 -5.21 9.94 -10.99
C PRO A 166 -3.70 10.22 -11.03
N ASN A 167 -2.87 9.30 -10.51
CA ASN A 167 -1.42 9.45 -10.48
C ASN A 167 -0.87 9.37 -11.91
N LEU A 168 0.05 10.27 -12.27
CA LEU A 168 0.74 10.25 -13.56
C LEU A 168 2.07 9.49 -13.44
N LEU A 169 2.40 8.70 -14.46
CA LEU A 169 3.68 7.99 -14.46
C LEU A 169 4.85 9.00 -14.37
N GLY A 170 5.71 8.80 -13.38
CA GLY A 170 6.89 9.66 -13.17
C GLY A 170 6.61 11.02 -12.53
N GLU A 171 5.41 11.28 -11.99
CA GLU A 171 5.11 12.56 -11.32
C GLU A 171 5.95 12.84 -10.06
N ASN A 172 6.48 11.79 -9.44
CA ASN A 172 7.53 11.87 -8.42
C ASN A 172 8.55 10.77 -8.71
N VAL A 173 9.82 11.02 -8.40
CA VAL A 173 10.94 10.16 -8.78
C VAL A 173 11.93 9.97 -7.64
N THR A 174 12.61 8.82 -7.66
CA THR A 174 13.80 8.56 -6.83
C THR A 174 15.03 8.98 -7.64
N THR A 175 15.99 9.66 -7.01
CA THR A 175 17.21 10.08 -7.72
C THR A 175 18.07 8.87 -8.10
N ARG A 176 18.96 9.07 -9.07
CA ARG A 176 19.90 8.02 -9.48
C ARG A 176 20.82 7.61 -8.34
N GLU A 177 21.32 8.57 -7.54
CA GLU A 177 22.20 8.24 -6.41
C GLU A 177 21.47 7.40 -5.36
N THR A 178 20.22 7.73 -5.02
CA THR A 178 19.44 6.91 -4.08
C THR A 178 19.19 5.52 -4.64
N LEU A 179 18.88 5.39 -5.93
CA LEU A 179 18.69 4.09 -6.57
C LEU A 179 19.96 3.22 -6.49
N GLU A 180 21.13 3.82 -6.77
CA GLU A 180 22.42 3.15 -6.66
C GLU A 180 22.74 2.75 -5.20
N ALA A 181 22.38 3.60 -4.22
CA ALA A 181 22.50 3.27 -2.81
C ALA A 181 21.61 2.08 -2.41
N ILE A 182 20.35 2.04 -2.86
CA ILE A 182 19.45 0.90 -2.66
C ILE A 182 20.08 -0.37 -3.25
N ALA A 183 20.57 -0.30 -4.49
CA ALA A 183 21.20 -1.43 -5.16
C ALA A 183 22.44 -1.94 -4.40
N GLY A 184 23.28 -1.04 -3.89
CA GLY A 184 24.49 -1.39 -3.13
C GLY A 184 24.22 -1.97 -1.74
N LEU A 185 23.10 -1.63 -1.11
CA LEU A 185 22.69 -2.16 0.20
C LEU A 185 21.97 -3.52 0.11
N ALA A 186 21.40 -3.84 -1.05
CA ALA A 186 20.72 -5.10 -1.27
C ALA A 186 21.73 -6.25 -1.37
N THR A 187 21.51 -7.31 -0.59
CA THR A 187 22.32 -8.54 -0.61
C THR A 187 21.53 -9.75 -1.11
N GLY A 188 20.28 -9.53 -1.53
CA GLY A 188 19.42 -10.51 -2.16
C GLY A 188 19.83 -10.82 -3.61
N THR A 189 18.85 -11.01 -4.48
CA THR A 189 19.12 -11.28 -5.90
C THR A 189 19.77 -10.06 -6.56
N PRO A 190 20.91 -10.22 -7.26
CA PRO A 190 21.53 -9.12 -8.02
C PRO A 190 20.55 -8.50 -9.02
N LEU A 191 20.61 -7.18 -9.19
CA LEU A 191 19.94 -6.52 -10.32
C LEU A 191 20.65 -6.98 -11.59
N GLY A 192 19.99 -7.86 -12.36
CA GLY A 192 20.47 -8.35 -13.65
C GLY A 192 20.39 -7.31 -14.76
#